data_AF-A0A1I5ANU2-F1
#
_entry.id   AF-A0A1I5ANU2-F1
#
_cell.length_a   1.000
_cell.length_b   1.000
_cell.length_c   1.000
_cell.angle_alpha   90.00
_cell.angle_beta   90.00
_cell.angle_gamma   90.00
#
_symmetry.space_group_name_H-M   'P 1'
#
loop_
_entity.id
_entity.type
_entity.pdbx_description
1 polymer ?
#
loop_
_entity_poly.entity_id
_entity_poly.type
_entity_poly.pdbx_seq_one_letter_code
_entity_poly.pdbx_strand_id
1 'polypeptide(L)' 'MHAERDVPDYQSDPEGNLIPLDAHIRLANPRTVETQPNLMLRRGYSYSLGVSSSGQLDMGLLFVCYQHDLEKGFITV' A
#
# COMPACT_ATOMS: atom_id res chain seq x y z
N MET A 1 15.58 17.61 -3.47
CA MET A 1 14.54 17.12 -4.41
C MET A 1 14.36 15.65 -4.10
N HIS A 2 13.13 15.19 -3.83
CA HIS A 2 12.86 13.79 -3.51
C HIS A 2 12.41 13.03 -4.76
N ALA A 3 12.79 11.76 -4.85
CA ALA A 3 12.43 10.85 -5.94
C ALA A 3 11.57 9.70 -5.42
N GLU A 4 10.84 9.02 -6.32
CA GLU A 4 9.96 7.88 -6.00
C GLU A 4 10.68 6.74 -5.24
N ARG A 5 11.98 6.56 -5.49
CA ARG A 5 12.79 5.51 -4.87
C ARG A 5 13.32 5.88 -3.48
N ASP A 6 13.15 7.12 -3.06
CA ASP A 6 13.57 7.55 -1.73
C ASP A 6 12.66 6.91 -0.68
N VAL A 7 13.26 6.36 0.36
CA VAL A 7 12.52 5.73 1.47
C VAL A 7 12.21 6.81 2.52
N PRO A 8 10.94 6.97 2.92
CA PRO A 8 10.61 7.83 4.04
C PRO A 8 11.28 7.43 5.34
N ASP A 9 11.80 8.41 6.07
CA ASP A 9 12.25 8.23 7.45
C ASP A 9 11.12 8.58 8.42
N TYR A 10 10.40 7.55 8.88
CA TYR A 10 9.30 7.73 9.83
C TYR A 10 9.78 8.01 11.26
N GLN A 11 11.05 7.74 11.59
CA GLN A 11 11.59 7.99 12.93
C GLN A 11 11.81 9.47 13.18
N SER A 12 12.18 10.23 12.14
CA SER A 12 12.27 11.69 12.21
C SER A 12 10.93 12.41 12.08
N ASP A 13 9.83 11.68 11.78
CA ASP A 13 8.46 12.19 11.72
C ASP A 13 7.49 11.36 12.61
N PRO A 14 7.70 11.30 13.94
CA PRO A 14 6.91 10.46 14.82
C PRO A 14 5.45 10.89 14.93
N GLU A 15 5.18 12.19 14.79
CA GLU A 15 3.82 12.76 14.86
C GLU A 15 3.08 12.72 13.50
N GLY A 16 3.77 12.32 12.41
CA GLY A 16 3.15 12.23 11.08
C GLY A 16 2.81 13.59 10.45
N ASN A 17 3.59 14.64 10.75
CA ASN A 17 3.38 15.97 10.20
C ASN A 17 3.76 16.06 8.71
N LEU A 18 4.74 15.23 8.28
CA LEU A 18 5.16 15.17 6.88
C LEU A 18 4.42 14.06 6.14
N ILE A 19 4.41 12.85 6.70
CA ILE A 19 3.66 11.72 6.17
C ILE A 19 2.65 11.29 7.23
N PRO A 20 1.35 11.59 7.02
CA PRO A 20 0.31 11.30 7.98
C PRO A 20 0.35 9.85 8.49
N LEU A 21 0.04 9.67 9.78
CA LEU A 21 0.00 8.34 10.40
C LEU A 21 -1.03 7.41 9.73
N ASP A 22 -2.07 7.98 9.13
CA ASP A 22 -3.13 7.30 8.37
C ASP A 22 -2.86 7.22 6.86
N ALA A 23 -1.70 7.69 6.38
CA ALA A 23 -1.33 7.56 4.98
C ALA A 23 -1.21 6.08 4.60
N HIS A 24 -1.81 5.69 3.47
CA HIS A 24 -1.87 4.30 3.02
C HIS A 24 -0.52 3.57 3.04
N ILE A 25 0.56 4.23 2.59
CA ILE A 25 1.91 3.62 2.56
C ILE A 25 2.51 3.40 3.96
N ARG A 26 2.10 4.21 4.95
CA ARG A 26 2.61 4.16 6.32
C ARG A 26 1.83 3.14 7.15
N LEU A 27 0.51 3.04 6.92
CA LEU A 27 -0.31 1.95 7.46
C LEU A 27 0.12 0.59 6.88
N ALA A 28 0.27 0.50 5.55
CA ALA A 28 0.61 -0.76 4.90
C ALA A 28 2.03 -1.26 5.25
N ASN A 29 2.95 -0.35 5.59
CA ASN A 29 4.26 -0.70 6.10
C ASN A 29 4.83 0.46 6.95
N PRO A 30 4.76 0.38 8.30
CA PRO A 30 5.33 1.39 9.19
C PRO A 30 6.87 1.30 9.30
N ARG A 31 7.51 0.40 8.53
CA ARG A 31 8.97 0.24 8.40
C ARG A 31 9.69 -0.04 9.72
N THR A 32 9.02 -0.75 10.63
CA THR A 32 9.64 -1.25 11.87
C THR A 32 10.30 -2.61 11.64
N VAL A 33 11.08 -3.10 12.60
CA VAL A 33 11.69 -4.43 12.51
C VAL A 33 10.62 -5.53 12.54
N GLU A 34 9.56 -5.32 13.31
CA GLU A 34 8.44 -6.24 13.49
C GLU A 34 7.61 -6.41 12.21
N THR A 35 7.62 -5.41 11.33
CA THR A 35 6.83 -5.42 10.07
C THR A 35 7.61 -5.92 8.86
N GLN A 36 8.90 -6.25 9.01
CA GLN A 36 9.71 -6.85 7.94
C GLN A 36 9.16 -8.19 7.41
N PRO A 37 8.61 -9.10 8.24
CA PRO A 37 8.03 -10.35 7.74
C PRO A 37 6.77 -10.16 6.89
N ASN A 38 6.17 -8.96 6.93
CA ASN A 38 4.88 -8.65 6.29
C ASN A 38 5.01 -8.14 4.86
N LEU A 39 6.23 -8.09 4.33
CA LEU A 39 6.48 -7.65 2.97
C LEU A 39 5.81 -8.58 1.94
N MET A 40 5.25 -7.95 0.91
CA MET A 40 4.64 -8.63 -0.23
C MET A 40 5.06 -7.95 -1.55
N LEU A 41 5.11 -8.73 -2.63
CA LEU A 41 5.29 -8.20 -3.98
C LEU A 41 3.92 -7.90 -4.60
N ARG A 42 3.59 -6.62 -4.79
CA ARG A 42 2.35 -6.19 -5.46
C ARG A 42 2.56 -6.11 -6.97
N ARG A 43 1.67 -6.73 -7.76
CA ARG A 43 1.72 -6.79 -9.23
C ARG A 43 0.30 -6.70 -9.84
N GLY A 44 -0.42 -5.65 -9.48
CA GLY A 44 -1.79 -5.43 -9.95
C GLY A 44 -1.90 -4.85 -11.37
N TYR A 45 -3.12 -4.85 -11.89
CA TYR A 45 -3.47 -4.29 -13.21
C TYR A 45 -4.67 -3.36 -13.06
N SER A 46 -4.67 -2.23 -13.77
CA SER A 46 -5.87 -1.39 -13.87
C SER A 46 -6.93 -2.10 -14.72
N TYR A 47 -8.21 -1.97 -14.34
CA TYR A 47 -9.33 -2.48 -15.13
C TYR A 47 -10.35 -1.38 -15.42
N SER A 48 -11.13 -1.56 -16.49
CA SER A 48 -12.30 -0.76 -16.83
C SER A 48 -13.34 -1.65 -17.51
N LEU A 49 -14.56 -1.66 -16.97
CA LEU A 49 -15.69 -2.51 -17.41
C LEU A 49 -16.89 -1.70 -17.92
N GLY A 50 -16.75 -0.38 -18.04
CA GLY A 50 -17.79 0.51 -18.55
C GLY A 50 -18.48 1.30 -17.45
N VAL A 51 -19.80 1.41 -17.53
CA VAL A 51 -20.62 2.29 -16.67
C VAL A 51 -21.67 1.46 -15.93
N SER A 52 -21.78 1.66 -14.61
CA SER A 52 -22.78 1.05 -13.75
C SER A 52 -24.20 1.57 -14.06
N SER A 53 -25.22 0.92 -13.49
CA SER A 53 -26.61 1.38 -13.61
C SER A 53 -26.86 2.77 -13.01
N SER A 54 -26.01 3.23 -12.08
CA SER A 54 -26.06 4.57 -11.49
C SER A 54 -25.27 5.61 -12.29
N GLY A 55 -24.68 5.24 -13.43
CA GLY A 55 -23.90 6.15 -14.27
C GLY A 55 -22.44 6.33 -13.83
N GLN A 56 -21.94 5.52 -12.90
CA GLN A 56 -20.55 5.59 -12.42
C GLN A 56 -19.64 4.68 -13.24
N LEU A 57 -18.36 5.04 -13.34
CA LEU A 57 -17.37 4.20 -14.01
C LEU A 57 -17.09 2.95 -13.17
N ASP A 58 -17.26 1.77 -13.77
CA ASP A 58 -16.81 0.50 -13.20
C ASP A 58 -15.35 0.29 -13.58
N MET A 59 -14.47 0.78 -12.72
CA MET A 59 -13.02 0.75 -12.93
C MET A 59 -12.30 0.69 -11.60
N GLY A 60 -11.07 0.18 -11.62
CA GLY A 60 -10.28 0.06 -10.40
C GLY A 60 -8.97 -0.69 -10.62
N LEU A 61 -8.53 -1.35 -9.56
CA LEU A 61 -7.31 -2.15 -9.54
C LEU A 61 -7.65 -3.62 -9.31
N LEU A 62 -7.26 -4.47 -10.27
CA LEU A 62 -7.11 -5.90 -10.02
C LEU A 62 -5.88 -6.08 -9.16
N PHE A 63 -6.08 -6.08 -7.85
CA PHE A 63 -4.99 -6.25 -6.90
C PHE A 63 -4.50 -7.70 -6.94
N VAL A 64 -3.23 -7.88 -7.26
CA VAL A 64 -2.54 -9.18 -7.22
C VAL A 64 -1.27 -8.99 -6.43
N CYS A 65 -1.00 -9.90 -5.50
CA CYS A 65 0.21 -9.89 -4.71
C CYS A 65 0.76 -11.30 -4.52
N TYR A 66 2.06 -11.37 -4.23
CA TYR A 66 2.79 -12.61 -3.96
C TYR A 66 3.57 -12.46 -2.66
N GLN A 67 3.53 -13.51 -1.84
CA GLN A 67 4.18 -13.60 -0.54
C GLN A 67 4.48 -15.07 -0.24
N HIS A 68 5.44 -15.30 0.65
CA HIS A 68 5.76 -16.66 1.11
C HIS A 68 4.71 -17.21 2.08
N ASP A 69 4.11 -16.32 2.90
CA ASP A 69 3.15 -16.65 3.95
C ASP A 69 1.97 -15.67 3.85
N LEU A 70 0.76 -16.19 3.65
CA LEU A 70 -0.45 -15.38 3.45
C LEU A 70 -0.87 -14.62 4.71
N GLU A 71 -0.71 -15.23 5.89
CA GLU A 71 -1.07 -14.61 7.16
C GLU A 71 -0.14 -13.45 7.46
N LYS A 72 1.16 -13.63 7.23
CA LYS A 72 2.15 -12.57 7.46
C LYS A 72 2.06 -11.46 6.42
N GLY A 73 1.82 -11.77 5.16
CA GLY A 73 1.71 -10.77 4.08
C GLY A 73 0.35 -10.09 4.03
N PHE A 74 -0.45 -10.47 3.02
CA PHE A 74 -1.69 -9.78 2.67
C PHE A 74 -2.72 -9.68 3.80
N ILE A 75 -2.80 -10.67 4.69
CA ILE A 75 -3.80 -10.62 5.77
C ILE A 75 -3.40 -9.64 6.89
N THR A 76 -2.10 -9.46 7.16
CA THR A 76 -1.65 -8.54 8.21
C THR A 76 -1.70 -7.07 7.77
N VAL A 77 -1.47 -6.82 6.48
CA VAL A 77 -1.42 -5.49 5.88
C VAL A 77 -2.83 -4.96 5.62
#